data_AF-K0R138-F1
#
_entry.id   AF-K0R138-F1
#
_cell.length_a   1.000
_cell.length_b   1.000
_cell.length_c   1.000
_cell.angle_alpha   90.00
_cell.angle_beta   90.00
_cell.angle_gamma   90.00
#
_symmetry.space_group_name_H-M   'P 1'
#
loop_
_entity.id
_entity.type
_entity.pdbx_description
1 polymer ?
#
loop_
_entity_poly.entity_id
_entity_poly.type
_entity_poly.pdbx_seq_one_letter_code
_entity_poly.pdbx_strand_id
1 'polypeptide(L)'
;MSARMERVDRSGNEPAGAPAQNDGAAAAAGADDRSAAEAARYLDRLLNEGHERWEGDRCPICFLFIGLPTGKHSRMNVCCMKSVCEGCILAAKQRGIYDRCPFCRTPLPSDGTSELAMIQKRVDKRDALAIHQLGQKYCYGNLGSSKDVPRAIELWSEAAGLGSVDAHYQLGVTYYDGDGVQEDKPMGILHWQQAAMKGHAMGRHNLGVVEFNNGNYELAVQHWMISAKMGYERSLNDIKEMFMEGQATKAQYAEALRGFGDAVEEMKSHHREEAKRLGF
;
A
#
# COMPACT_ATOMS: atom_id res chain seq x y z
N MET A 1 -26.00 -30.14 -40.52
CA MET A 1 -25.01 -29.70 -41.52
C MET A 1 -23.68 -30.33 -41.13
N SER A 2 -23.02 -30.95 -42.12
CA SER A 2 -21.82 -31.81 -42.12
C SER A 2 -20.86 -31.68 -40.93
N ALA A 3 -20.40 -32.78 -40.29
CA ALA A 3 -19.43 -33.80 -40.76
C ALA A 3 -18.10 -33.15 -41.19
N ARG A 4 -16.88 -33.57 -40.85
CA ARG A 4 -16.23 -34.82 -40.37
C ARG A 4 -14.73 -34.42 -40.16
N MET A 5 -13.91 -35.01 -39.29
CA MET A 5 -12.90 -36.06 -39.58
C MET A 5 -11.92 -36.03 -38.39
N GLU A 6 -11.81 -37.05 -37.56
CA GLU A 6 -11.07 -38.33 -37.70
C GLU A 6 -9.56 -38.24 -37.41
N ARG A 7 -9.13 -39.15 -36.52
CA ARG A 7 -7.78 -39.38 -35.98
C ARG A 7 -6.83 -39.94 -37.04
N VAL A 8 -5.54 -39.74 -36.83
CA VAL A 8 -4.50 -40.69 -37.26
C VAL A 8 -3.50 -40.87 -36.13
N ASP A 9 -3.28 -42.12 -35.76
CA ASP A 9 -2.26 -42.64 -34.85
C ASP A 9 -1.40 -43.62 -35.67
N ARG A 10 -0.07 -43.65 -35.45
CA ARG A 10 0.79 -44.87 -35.52
C ARG A 10 2.30 -44.56 -35.39
N SER A 11 2.82 -44.90 -34.19
CA SER A 11 3.89 -45.88 -33.89
C SER A 11 5.22 -45.95 -34.69
N GLY A 12 6.34 -46.02 -33.95
CA GLY A 12 7.44 -46.95 -34.27
C GLY A 12 8.88 -46.60 -33.81
N ASN A 13 9.39 -47.43 -32.88
CA ASN A 13 10.78 -47.90 -32.68
C ASN A 13 11.84 -47.14 -31.84
N GLU A 14 12.23 -47.81 -30.73
CA GLU A 14 13.56 -47.92 -30.08
C GLU A 14 14.38 -49.09 -30.74
N PRO A 15 15.70 -49.35 -30.49
CA PRO A 15 16.37 -49.27 -29.16
C PRO A 15 17.91 -49.00 -29.08
N ALA A 16 18.36 -48.96 -27.81
CA ALA A 16 19.62 -49.50 -27.23
C ALA A 16 20.88 -48.61 -27.08
N GLY A 17 21.30 -48.44 -25.81
CA GLY A 17 22.66 -48.07 -25.42
C GLY A 17 22.79 -47.47 -24.01
N ALA A 18 23.02 -48.31 -22.99
CA ALA A 18 23.57 -47.94 -21.68
C ALA A 18 25.04 -48.43 -21.64
N PRO A 19 25.99 -47.91 -20.79
CA PRO A 19 25.75 -47.64 -19.36
C PRO A 19 26.49 -46.45 -18.70
N ALA A 20 26.00 -46.14 -17.49
CA ALA A 20 26.68 -45.68 -16.27
C ALA A 20 27.46 -44.34 -16.27
N GLN A 21 27.00 -43.41 -15.42
CA GLN A 21 27.66 -43.13 -14.13
C GLN A 21 26.71 -42.35 -13.21
N ASN A 22 26.50 -42.93 -12.02
CA ASN A 22 25.96 -42.28 -10.82
C ASN A 22 26.95 -41.20 -10.39
N ASP A 23 26.44 -40.03 -9.98
CA ASP A 23 26.81 -39.33 -8.74
C ASP A 23 26.15 -37.95 -8.72
N GLY A 24 25.25 -37.73 -7.76
CA GLY A 24 24.61 -36.41 -7.59
C GLY A 24 23.23 -36.38 -6.94
N ALA A 25 22.74 -37.46 -6.32
CA ALA A 25 21.50 -37.45 -5.56
C ALA A 25 21.78 -37.12 -4.07
N ALA A 26 22.19 -35.88 -3.78
CA ALA A 26 22.21 -35.34 -2.41
C ALA A 26 22.43 -33.81 -2.38
N ALA A 27 21.63 -33.02 -3.09
CA ALA A 27 21.66 -31.55 -2.93
C ALA A 27 20.33 -30.82 -3.16
N ALA A 28 19.22 -31.53 -3.46
CA ALA A 28 17.94 -30.88 -3.74
C ALA A 28 16.99 -30.77 -2.53
N ALA A 29 17.22 -31.54 -1.46
CA ALA A 29 16.33 -31.55 -0.28
C ALA A 29 16.57 -30.40 0.72
N GLY A 30 17.64 -29.61 0.54
CA GLY A 30 18.04 -28.56 1.48
C GLY A 30 17.74 -27.12 1.04
N ALA A 31 17.24 -26.91 -0.19
CA ALA A 31 16.92 -25.58 -0.72
C ALA A 31 15.49 -25.14 -0.36
N ASP A 32 14.52 -26.06 -0.45
CA ASP A 32 13.11 -25.79 -0.10
C ASP A 32 12.93 -25.52 1.41
N ASP A 33 13.64 -26.26 2.26
CA ASP A 33 13.52 -26.14 3.71
C ASP A 33 14.13 -24.82 4.24
N ARG A 34 15.18 -24.32 3.56
CA ARG A 34 15.76 -22.99 3.84
C ARG A 34 14.83 -21.86 3.40
N SER A 35 14.17 -22.01 2.25
CA SER A 35 13.19 -21.06 1.73
C SER A 35 11.96 -20.94 2.66
N ALA A 36 11.45 -22.08 3.14
CA ALA A 36 10.35 -22.10 4.11
C ALA A 36 10.73 -21.44 5.45
N ALA A 37 11.94 -21.72 5.96
CA ALA A 37 12.44 -21.10 7.18
C ALA A 37 12.63 -19.57 7.03
N GLU A 38 13.06 -19.10 5.86
CA GLU A 38 13.18 -17.67 5.55
C GLU A 38 11.81 -16.99 5.44
N ALA A 39 10.85 -17.62 4.78
CA ALA A 39 9.47 -17.13 4.72
C ALA A 39 8.83 -17.06 6.12
N ALA A 40 9.05 -18.06 6.97
CA ALA A 40 8.56 -18.06 8.34
C ALA A 40 9.19 -16.94 9.18
N ARG A 41 10.51 -16.71 9.06
CA ARG A 41 11.19 -15.58 9.73
C ARG A 41 10.67 -14.23 9.22
N TYR A 42 10.41 -14.12 7.93
CA TYR A 42 9.88 -12.88 7.36
C TYR A 42 8.46 -12.61 7.85
N LEU A 43 7.61 -13.63 7.91
CA LEU A 43 6.26 -13.54 8.47
C LEU A 43 6.29 -13.16 9.96
N ASP A 44 7.18 -13.77 10.74
CA ASP A 44 7.39 -13.43 12.15
C ASP A 44 7.78 -11.95 12.32
N ARG A 45 8.75 -11.47 11.54
CA ARG A 45 9.10 -10.05 11.53
C ARG A 45 7.94 -9.17 11.09
N LEU A 46 7.21 -9.57 10.05
CA LEU A 46 6.04 -8.83 9.58
C LEU A 46 4.99 -8.73 10.69
N LEU A 47 4.77 -9.76 11.51
CA LEU A 47 3.78 -9.72 12.59
C LEU A 47 4.28 -9.02 13.86
N ASN A 48 5.58 -8.85 14.04
CA ASN A 48 6.16 -8.28 15.26
C ASN A 48 6.87 -6.91 15.06
N GLU A 49 7.11 -6.49 13.82
CA GLU A 49 7.73 -5.19 13.46
C GLU A 49 6.75 -4.30 12.68
N GLY A 50 7.06 -3.00 12.58
CA GLY A 50 6.30 -2.07 11.73
C GLY A 50 4.89 -1.78 12.23
N HIS A 51 4.63 -1.94 13.53
CA HIS A 51 3.32 -1.63 14.15
C HIS A 51 3.09 -0.13 14.32
N GLU A 52 4.17 0.65 14.31
CA GLU A 52 4.09 2.10 14.32
C GLU A 52 3.66 2.62 12.96
N ARG A 53 2.74 3.59 12.98
CA ARG A 53 2.28 4.25 11.77
C ARG A 53 3.41 5.08 11.13
N TRP A 54 3.50 5.04 9.81
CA TRP A 54 4.52 5.76 9.04
C TRP A 54 4.58 7.25 9.39
N GLU A 55 5.79 7.78 9.67
CA GLU A 55 5.98 9.17 10.07
C GLU A 55 5.50 10.20 9.04
N GLY A 56 5.48 9.83 7.74
CA GLY A 56 5.00 10.70 6.66
C GLY A 56 3.50 11.03 6.75
N ASP A 57 2.73 10.28 7.55
CA ASP A 57 1.33 10.57 7.83
C ASP A 57 1.11 11.69 8.88
N ARG A 58 2.18 12.22 9.49
CA ARG A 58 2.07 13.35 10.41
C ARG A 58 1.91 14.65 9.64
N CYS A 59 0.97 15.48 10.09
CA CYS A 59 0.87 16.85 9.60
C CYS A 59 2.12 17.63 10.06
N PRO A 60 2.86 18.31 9.18
CA PRO A 60 4.11 18.97 9.56
C PRO A 60 3.90 20.28 10.35
N ILE A 61 2.64 20.70 10.56
CA ILE A 61 2.30 21.93 11.30
C ILE A 61 1.90 21.61 12.74
N CYS A 62 1.01 20.63 12.94
CA CYS A 62 0.58 20.23 14.28
C CYS A 62 1.30 18.99 14.82
N PHE A 63 2.12 18.32 14.01
CA PHE A 63 2.87 17.09 14.34
C PHE A 63 2.02 15.88 14.73
N LEU A 64 0.68 16.00 14.65
CA LEU A 64 -0.26 14.91 14.89
C LEU A 64 -0.48 14.09 13.62
N PHE A 65 -0.66 12.78 13.77
CA PHE A 65 -1.10 11.90 12.70
C PHE A 65 -2.41 12.38 12.07
N ILE A 66 -2.49 12.34 10.74
CA ILE A 66 -3.68 12.73 9.98
C ILE A 66 -4.70 11.57 10.00
N GLY A 67 -6.01 11.83 10.01
CA GLY A 67 -7.01 10.77 9.89
C GLY A 67 -6.79 9.88 8.66
N LEU A 68 -7.07 8.58 8.77
CA LEU A 68 -7.00 7.66 7.63
C LEU A 68 -8.36 7.55 6.90
N PRO A 69 -8.37 7.45 5.56
CA PRO A 69 -7.23 7.59 4.65
C PRO A 69 -6.69 9.03 4.61
N THR A 70 -5.36 9.19 4.66
CA THR A 70 -4.67 10.50 4.76
C THR A 70 -5.13 11.50 3.69
N GLY A 71 -5.35 11.04 2.45
CA GLY A 71 -5.81 11.88 1.34
C GLY A 71 -7.22 12.46 1.47
N LYS A 72 -8.06 11.94 2.39
CA LYS A 72 -9.41 12.47 2.67
C LYS A 72 -9.44 13.52 3.78
N HIS A 73 -8.32 13.71 4.49
CA HIS A 73 -8.24 14.55 5.68
C HIS A 73 -7.08 15.55 5.59
N SER A 74 -6.47 15.65 4.41
CA SER A 74 -5.31 16.50 4.16
C SER A 74 -5.17 16.85 2.69
N ARG A 75 -4.34 17.86 2.43
CA ARG A 75 -3.91 18.23 1.08
C ARG A 75 -2.40 18.05 0.95
N MET A 76 -1.98 17.28 -0.03
CA MET A 76 -0.58 17.23 -0.46
C MET A 76 -0.21 18.54 -1.14
N ASN A 77 0.86 19.19 -0.67
CA ASN A 77 1.35 20.43 -1.27
C ASN A 77 2.54 20.13 -2.17
N VAL A 78 2.38 20.32 -3.48
CA VAL A 78 3.42 19.99 -4.47
C VAL A 78 4.66 20.89 -4.38
N CYS A 79 4.56 22.09 -3.78
CA CYS A 79 5.75 22.89 -3.44
C CYS A 79 6.70 22.13 -2.50
N CYS A 80 6.08 21.29 -1.66
CA CYS A 80 6.50 20.61 -0.44
C CYS A 80 6.90 19.14 -0.46
N MET A 81 6.09 18.40 -1.20
CA MET A 81 5.70 17.02 -0.89
C MET A 81 5.34 16.83 0.60
N LYS A 82 4.56 17.76 1.15
CA LYS A 82 4.03 17.65 2.52
C LYS A 82 2.51 17.69 2.53
N SER A 83 1.93 16.69 3.18
CA SER A 83 0.49 16.60 3.47
C SER A 83 0.16 17.44 4.70
N VAL A 84 -0.66 18.47 4.53
CA VAL A 84 -1.13 19.31 5.63
C VAL A 84 -2.58 18.96 5.92
N CYS A 85 -2.91 18.68 7.18
CA CYS A 85 -4.28 18.33 7.56
C CYS A 85 -5.25 19.50 7.32
N GLU A 86 -6.49 19.18 7.02
CA GLU A 86 -7.55 20.15 6.75
C GLU A 86 -7.71 21.20 7.86
N GLY A 87 -7.58 20.80 9.13
CA GLY A 87 -7.59 21.72 10.25
C GLY A 87 -6.48 22.78 10.19
N CYS A 88 -5.24 22.37 9.89
CA CYS A 88 -4.13 23.32 9.74
C CYS A 88 -4.27 24.19 8.48
N ILE A 89 -4.89 23.67 7.42
CA ILE A 89 -5.23 24.47 6.23
C ILE A 89 -6.28 25.53 6.58
N LEU A 90 -7.35 25.15 7.28
CA LEU A 90 -8.38 26.08 7.75
C LEU A 90 -7.78 27.18 8.64
N ALA A 91 -6.98 26.79 9.64
CA ALA A 91 -6.31 27.73 10.54
C ALA A 91 -5.38 28.69 9.78
N ALA A 92 -4.71 28.23 8.73
CA ALA A 92 -3.90 29.10 7.87
C ALA A 92 -4.76 30.10 7.08
N LYS A 93 -5.89 29.64 6.51
CA LYS A 93 -6.85 30.52 5.81
C LYS A 93 -7.43 31.58 6.74
N GLN A 94 -7.80 31.23 7.97
CA GLN A 94 -8.28 32.18 8.98
C GLN A 94 -7.25 33.27 9.32
N ARG A 95 -5.96 33.00 9.08
CA ARG A 95 -4.85 33.94 9.25
C ARG A 95 -4.45 34.65 7.95
N GLY A 96 -5.27 34.58 6.91
CA GLY A 96 -5.04 35.28 5.64
C GLY A 96 -4.14 34.55 4.64
N ILE A 97 -3.79 33.27 4.87
CA ILE A 97 -2.98 32.49 3.92
C ILE A 97 -3.92 31.68 3.02
N TYR A 98 -4.29 32.24 1.87
CA TYR A 98 -5.26 31.62 0.95
C TYR A 98 -4.62 30.97 -0.29
N ASP A 99 -3.62 31.63 -0.87
CA ASP A 99 -3.01 31.33 -2.17
C ASP A 99 -1.59 30.74 -2.03
N ARG A 100 -1.20 30.41 -0.80
CA ARG A 100 0.14 29.92 -0.46
C ARG A 100 0.04 28.64 0.34
N CYS A 101 1.05 27.78 0.18
CA CYS A 101 1.18 26.59 0.98
C CYS A 101 1.20 26.96 2.48
N PRO A 102 0.35 26.34 3.32
CA PRO A 102 0.34 26.58 4.76
C PRO A 102 1.66 26.28 5.47
N PHE A 103 2.50 25.41 4.88
CA PHE A 103 3.79 25.02 5.42
C PHE A 103 4.95 25.82 4.81
N CYS A 104 5.18 25.69 3.49
CA CYS A 104 6.35 26.26 2.82
C CYS A 104 6.20 27.75 2.42
N ARG A 105 4.98 28.31 2.50
CA ARG A 105 4.61 29.67 2.02
C ARG A 105 4.80 29.98 0.52
N THR A 106 5.32 29.03 -0.26
CA THR A 106 5.34 29.11 -1.73
C THR A 106 3.91 29.25 -2.25
N PRO A 107 3.66 30.13 -3.25
CA PRO A 107 2.38 30.21 -3.95
C PRO A 107 1.92 28.83 -4.43
N LEU A 108 0.62 28.56 -4.30
CA LEU A 108 0.01 27.34 -4.83
C LEU A 108 0.00 27.40 -6.37
N PRO A 109 0.13 26.26 -7.08
CA PRO A 109 0.03 26.24 -8.53
C PRO A 109 -1.37 26.69 -8.97
N SER A 110 -1.43 27.57 -9.99
CA SER A 110 -2.68 28.08 -10.56
C SER A 110 -3.35 27.12 -11.54
N ASP A 111 -2.57 26.21 -12.12
CA ASP A 111 -2.97 25.31 -13.19
C ASP A 111 -2.13 24.03 -13.14
N GLY A 112 -2.54 23.04 -13.93
CA GLY A 112 -1.88 21.74 -13.99
C GLY A 112 -0.46 21.78 -14.54
N THR A 113 -0.15 22.73 -15.43
CA THR A 113 1.20 22.90 -15.99
C THR A 113 2.18 23.36 -14.91
N SER A 114 1.77 24.34 -14.10
CA SER A 114 2.52 24.83 -12.95
C SER A 114 2.66 23.75 -11.87
N GLU A 115 1.61 22.96 -11.63
CA GLU A 115 1.65 21.81 -10.71
C GLU A 115 2.70 20.78 -11.17
N LEU A 116 2.66 20.36 -12.45
CA LEU A 116 3.64 19.43 -13.03
C LEU A 116 5.06 19.96 -12.95
N ALA A 117 5.28 21.24 -13.27
CA ALA A 117 6.61 21.85 -13.19
C ALA A 117 7.18 21.82 -11.76
N MET A 118 6.34 22.04 -10.75
CA MET A 118 6.75 21.93 -9.33
C MET A 118 7.06 20.49 -8.93
N ILE A 119 6.27 19.52 -9.39
CA ILE A 119 6.53 18.08 -9.17
C ILE A 119 7.86 17.70 -9.83
N GLN A 120 8.07 18.06 -11.10
CA GLN A 120 9.28 17.71 -11.86
C GLN A 120 10.54 18.26 -11.19
N LYS A 121 10.51 19.51 -10.72
CA LYS A 121 11.64 20.10 -9.97
C LYS A 121 12.06 19.30 -8.74
N ARG A 122 11.13 18.56 -8.12
CA ARG A 122 11.41 17.67 -6.99
C ARG A 122 11.82 16.27 -7.42
N VAL A 123 11.24 15.76 -8.52
CA VAL A 123 11.70 14.53 -9.19
C VAL A 123 13.17 14.65 -9.59
N ASP A 124 13.60 15.79 -10.14
CA ASP A 124 15.00 16.05 -10.50
C ASP A 124 15.94 16.02 -9.28
N LYS A 125 15.39 16.20 -8.06
CA LYS A 125 16.11 16.09 -6.78
C LYS A 125 15.96 14.72 -6.12
N ARG A 126 15.38 13.75 -6.83
CA ARG A 126 15.11 12.38 -6.35
C ARG A 126 14.25 12.33 -5.09
N ASP A 127 13.28 13.25 -4.98
CA ASP A 127 12.28 13.22 -3.92
C ASP A 127 11.31 12.04 -4.16
N ALA A 128 11.38 11.03 -3.30
CA ALA A 128 10.61 9.79 -3.43
C ALA A 128 9.09 10.03 -3.48
N LEU A 129 8.58 11.02 -2.73
CA LEU A 129 7.16 11.36 -2.73
C LEU A 129 6.77 12.07 -4.03
N ALA A 130 7.63 12.93 -4.57
CA ALA A 130 7.37 13.59 -5.86
C ALA A 130 7.35 12.59 -7.01
N ILE A 131 8.29 11.63 -7.04
CA ILE A 131 8.32 10.56 -8.04
C ILE A 131 7.06 9.71 -7.94
N HIS A 132 6.65 9.36 -6.72
CA HIS A 132 5.39 8.64 -6.50
C HIS A 132 4.17 9.43 -7.00
N GLN A 133 4.11 10.73 -6.69
CA GLN A 133 3.03 11.62 -7.14
C GLN A 133 3.00 11.73 -8.66
N LEU A 134 4.16 11.82 -9.33
CA LEU A 134 4.24 11.80 -10.78
C LEU A 134 3.70 10.48 -11.35
N GLY A 135 4.05 9.33 -10.74
CA GLY A 135 3.49 8.03 -11.09
C GLY A 135 1.96 8.00 -10.98
N GLN A 136 1.38 8.60 -9.94
CA GLN A 136 -0.08 8.73 -9.83
C GLN A 136 -0.68 9.56 -10.97
N LYS A 137 -0.03 10.65 -11.40
CA LYS A 137 -0.53 11.45 -12.52
C LYS A 137 -0.56 10.65 -13.83
N TYR A 138 0.45 9.82 -14.09
CA TYR A 138 0.47 8.90 -15.24
C TYR A 138 -0.60 7.80 -15.12
N CYS A 139 -0.74 7.18 -13.95
CA CYS A 139 -1.71 6.10 -13.74
C CYS A 139 -3.17 6.53 -13.99
N TYR A 140 -3.52 7.76 -13.63
CA TYR A 140 -4.91 8.25 -13.75
C TYR A 140 -5.16 9.14 -14.98
N GLY A 141 -4.12 9.49 -15.75
CA GLY A 141 -4.26 10.40 -16.89
C GLY A 141 -4.63 11.82 -16.46
N ASN A 142 -3.93 12.35 -15.46
CA ASN A 142 -4.20 13.68 -14.92
C ASN A 142 -3.36 14.75 -15.64
N LEU A 143 -3.74 16.03 -15.46
CA LEU A 143 -2.95 17.19 -15.92
C LEU A 143 -2.74 17.23 -17.45
N GLY A 144 -3.72 16.73 -18.20
CA GLY A 144 -3.70 16.73 -19.67
C GLY A 144 -2.95 15.56 -20.31
N SER A 145 -2.54 14.56 -19.51
CA SER A 145 -1.90 13.34 -20.01
C SER A 145 -2.90 12.19 -20.18
N SER A 146 -2.64 11.28 -21.11
CA SER A 146 -3.32 9.99 -21.18
C SER A 146 -2.87 9.07 -20.04
N LYS A 147 -3.73 8.12 -19.65
CA LYS A 147 -3.35 7.04 -18.73
C LYS A 147 -2.16 6.24 -19.30
N ASP A 148 -1.14 6.05 -18.49
CA ASP A 148 0.07 5.26 -18.80
C ASP A 148 0.52 4.51 -17.54
N VAL A 149 -0.01 3.30 -17.35
CA VAL A 149 0.28 2.46 -16.19
C VAL A 149 1.71 1.92 -16.21
N PRO A 150 2.27 1.41 -17.33
CA PRO A 150 3.67 1.00 -17.37
C PRO A 150 4.62 2.10 -16.89
N ARG A 151 4.41 3.35 -17.33
CA ARG A 151 5.20 4.48 -16.85
C ARG A 151 4.99 4.76 -15.35
N ALA A 152 3.77 4.62 -14.86
CA ALA A 152 3.49 4.74 -13.43
C ALA A 152 4.24 3.70 -12.59
N ILE A 153 4.30 2.44 -13.05
CA ILE A 153 5.03 1.35 -12.39
C ILE A 153 6.53 1.63 -12.34
N GLU A 154 7.13 2.12 -13.42
CA GLU A 154 8.55 2.52 -13.43
C GLU A 154 8.83 3.57 -12.35
N LEU A 155 8.01 4.63 -12.30
CA LEU A 155 8.15 5.71 -11.34
C LEU A 155 7.90 5.23 -9.91
N TRP A 156 6.88 4.40 -9.67
CA TRP A 156 6.64 3.85 -8.34
C TRP A 156 7.74 2.90 -7.91
N SER A 157 8.32 2.12 -8.81
CA SER A 157 9.47 1.25 -8.51
C SER A 157 10.68 2.09 -8.10
N GLU A 158 10.96 3.18 -8.81
CA GLU A 158 12.01 4.13 -8.42
C GLU A 158 11.72 4.77 -7.05
N ALA A 159 10.50 5.28 -6.84
CA ALA A 159 10.10 5.90 -5.59
C ALA A 159 10.18 4.93 -4.40
N ALA A 160 9.78 3.67 -4.60
CA ALA A 160 9.88 2.60 -3.61
C ALA A 160 11.34 2.31 -3.24
N GLY A 161 12.23 2.24 -4.24
CA GLY A 161 13.68 2.12 -4.02
C GLY A 161 14.29 3.31 -3.26
N LEU A 162 13.67 4.48 -3.35
CA LEU A 162 14.02 5.68 -2.58
C LEU A 162 13.29 5.78 -1.23
N GLY A 163 12.52 4.77 -0.85
CA GLY A 163 11.86 4.67 0.45
C GLY A 163 10.41 5.13 0.51
N SER A 164 9.76 5.44 -0.61
CA SER A 164 8.34 5.78 -0.63
C SER A 164 7.46 4.59 -0.23
N VAL A 165 6.77 4.73 0.90
CA VAL A 165 5.84 3.72 1.43
C VAL A 165 4.58 3.63 0.58
N ASP A 166 4.04 4.77 0.16
CA ASP A 166 2.87 4.84 -0.72
C ASP A 166 3.15 4.22 -2.09
N ALA A 167 4.39 4.30 -2.59
CA ALA A 167 4.76 3.68 -3.85
C ALA A 167 4.73 2.15 -3.78
N HIS A 168 5.25 1.55 -2.70
CA HIS A 168 5.08 0.12 -2.44
C HIS A 168 3.59 -0.25 -2.37
N TYR A 169 2.76 0.56 -1.70
CA TYR A 169 1.33 0.28 -1.66
C TYR A 169 0.68 0.28 -3.04
N GLN A 170 0.99 1.27 -3.90
CA GLN A 170 0.42 1.33 -5.25
C GLN A 170 0.91 0.20 -6.14
N LEU A 171 2.21 -0.15 -6.11
CA LEU A 171 2.71 -1.33 -6.81
C LEU A 171 1.98 -2.59 -6.37
N GLY A 172 1.73 -2.72 -5.06
CA GLY A 172 0.97 -3.82 -4.50
C GLY A 172 -0.43 -3.94 -5.11
N VAL A 173 -1.17 -2.82 -5.18
CA VAL A 173 -2.49 -2.76 -5.81
C VAL A 173 -2.42 -3.10 -7.29
N THR A 174 -1.52 -2.46 -8.03
CA THR A 174 -1.43 -2.61 -9.48
C THR A 174 -1.10 -4.04 -9.91
N TYR A 175 -0.14 -4.71 -9.25
CA TYR A 175 0.19 -6.09 -9.56
C TYR A 175 -0.88 -7.08 -9.07
N TYR A 176 -1.50 -6.82 -7.92
CA TYR A 176 -2.53 -7.71 -7.38
C TYR A 176 -3.82 -7.70 -8.20
N ASP A 177 -4.25 -6.53 -8.68
CA ASP A 177 -5.49 -6.37 -9.47
C ASP A 177 -5.28 -6.53 -10.99
N GLY A 178 -4.03 -6.43 -11.47
CA GLY A 178 -3.73 -6.44 -12.91
C GLY A 178 -4.28 -5.23 -13.68
N ASP A 179 -4.48 -4.08 -13.03
CA ASP A 179 -4.94 -2.87 -13.74
C ASP A 179 -3.82 -2.31 -14.60
N GLY A 180 -3.91 -2.50 -15.92
CA GLY A 180 -2.96 -1.97 -16.89
C GLY A 180 -1.66 -2.76 -17.05
N VAL A 181 -1.52 -3.88 -16.34
CA VAL A 181 -0.44 -4.86 -16.48
C VAL A 181 -0.97 -6.28 -16.24
N GLN A 182 -0.16 -7.30 -16.54
CA GLN A 182 -0.51 -8.67 -16.19
C GLN A 182 -0.60 -8.83 -14.66
N GLU A 183 -1.67 -9.48 -14.19
CA GLU A 183 -1.85 -9.82 -12.77
C GLU A 183 -0.67 -10.67 -12.27
N ASP A 184 -0.09 -10.25 -11.15
CA ASP A 184 0.94 -10.96 -10.39
C ASP A 184 0.68 -10.75 -8.89
N LYS A 185 -0.25 -11.55 -8.34
CA LYS A 185 -0.62 -11.47 -6.92
C LYS A 185 0.56 -11.67 -5.97
N PRO A 186 1.47 -12.66 -6.18
CA PRO A 186 2.67 -12.80 -5.34
C PRO A 186 3.52 -11.51 -5.29
N MET A 187 3.74 -10.86 -6.44
CA MET A 187 4.48 -9.60 -6.49
C MET A 187 3.72 -8.47 -5.79
N GLY A 188 2.40 -8.41 -5.96
CA GLY A 188 1.55 -7.44 -5.27
C GLY A 188 1.62 -7.59 -3.75
N ILE A 189 1.51 -8.82 -3.25
CA ILE A 189 1.62 -9.17 -1.83
C ILE A 189 3.00 -8.76 -1.29
N LEU A 190 4.09 -9.06 -2.00
CA LEU A 190 5.44 -8.69 -1.58
C LEU A 190 5.58 -7.18 -1.37
N HIS A 191 5.03 -6.37 -2.26
CA HIS A 191 5.05 -4.92 -2.11
C HIS A 191 4.17 -4.43 -0.94
N TRP A 192 3.01 -5.03 -0.71
CA TRP A 192 2.22 -4.73 0.49
C TRP A 192 2.91 -5.13 1.79
N GLN A 193 3.65 -6.24 1.81
CA GLN A 193 4.49 -6.62 2.96
C GLN A 193 5.56 -5.56 3.23
N GLN A 194 6.25 -5.08 2.20
CA GLN A 194 7.23 -3.99 2.30
C GLN A 194 6.61 -2.68 2.82
N ALA A 195 5.40 -2.33 2.36
CA ALA A 195 4.67 -1.16 2.86
C ALA A 195 4.24 -1.34 4.32
N ALA A 196 3.70 -2.51 4.67
CA ALA A 196 3.24 -2.86 6.01
C ALA A 196 4.37 -2.83 7.04
N MET A 197 5.55 -3.35 6.72
CA MET A 197 6.74 -3.27 7.59
C MET A 197 7.17 -1.83 7.88
N LYS A 198 6.81 -0.88 7.01
CA LYS A 198 7.09 0.56 7.18
C LYS A 198 5.92 1.33 7.78
N GLY A 199 4.89 0.64 8.30
CA GLY A 199 3.76 1.28 8.99
C GLY A 199 2.60 1.72 8.09
N HIS A 200 2.45 1.15 6.89
CA HIS A 200 1.34 1.48 5.99
C HIS A 200 0.06 0.71 6.34
N ALA A 201 -0.89 1.39 6.98
CA ALA A 201 -2.12 0.76 7.49
C ALA A 201 -2.98 0.10 6.41
N MET A 202 -3.15 0.73 5.25
CA MET A 202 -3.96 0.17 4.15
C MET A 202 -3.28 -1.03 3.49
N GLY A 203 -1.94 -1.01 3.39
CA GLY A 203 -1.17 -2.16 2.90
C GLY A 203 -1.29 -3.35 3.85
N ARG A 204 -1.24 -3.07 5.15
CA ARG A 204 -1.49 -4.07 6.20
C ARG A 204 -2.90 -4.67 6.12
N HIS A 205 -3.91 -3.84 5.89
CA HIS A 205 -5.29 -4.30 5.72
C HIS A 205 -5.44 -5.23 4.52
N ASN A 206 -4.84 -4.88 3.38
CA ASN A 206 -4.90 -5.72 2.18
C ASN A 206 -4.25 -7.10 2.40
N LEU A 207 -3.17 -7.18 3.20
CA LEU A 207 -2.62 -8.48 3.61
C LEU A 207 -3.63 -9.28 4.43
N GLY A 208 -4.36 -8.65 5.36
CA GLY A 208 -5.43 -9.32 6.10
C GLY A 208 -6.56 -9.83 5.19
N VAL A 209 -6.92 -9.07 4.15
CA VAL A 209 -7.90 -9.51 3.13
C VAL A 209 -7.39 -10.71 2.34
N VAL A 210 -6.10 -10.72 1.96
CA VAL A 210 -5.47 -11.87 1.28
C VAL A 210 -5.53 -13.12 2.16
N GLU A 211 -5.16 -13.01 3.43
CA GLU A 211 -5.17 -14.14 4.36
C GLU A 211 -6.59 -14.64 4.64
N PHE A 212 -7.56 -13.74 4.73
CA PHE A 212 -8.97 -14.09 4.85
C PHE A 212 -9.45 -14.90 3.63
N ASN A 213 -9.14 -14.43 2.42
CA ASN A 213 -9.52 -15.12 1.18
C ASN A 213 -8.85 -16.49 1.04
N ASN A 214 -7.67 -16.68 1.64
CA ASN A 214 -6.96 -17.95 1.70
C ASN A 214 -7.50 -18.89 2.80
N GLY A 215 -8.46 -18.43 3.62
CA GLY A 215 -9.00 -19.19 4.77
C GLY A 215 -8.13 -19.12 6.03
N ASN A 216 -7.07 -18.30 6.04
CA ASN A 216 -6.16 -18.10 7.17
C ASN A 216 -6.72 -17.05 8.14
N TYR A 217 -7.90 -17.32 8.70
CA TYR A 217 -8.67 -16.37 9.51
C TYR A 217 -7.93 -15.80 10.71
N GLU A 218 -7.14 -16.63 11.41
CA GLU A 218 -6.34 -16.16 12.55
C GLU A 218 -5.31 -15.12 12.11
N LEU A 219 -4.62 -15.37 11.00
CA LEU A 219 -3.61 -14.47 10.47
C LEU A 219 -4.26 -13.19 9.91
N ALA A 220 -5.42 -13.30 9.26
CA ALA A 220 -6.20 -12.16 8.81
C ALA A 220 -6.53 -11.20 9.96
N VAL A 221 -7.02 -11.72 11.09
CA VAL A 221 -7.31 -10.93 12.29
C VAL A 221 -6.05 -10.27 12.83
N GLN A 222 -4.90 -10.97 12.86
CA GLN A 222 -3.64 -10.36 13.31
C GLN A 222 -3.23 -9.16 12.44
N HIS A 223 -3.33 -9.29 11.10
CA HIS A 223 -3.08 -8.17 10.18
C HIS A 223 -4.03 -7.00 10.41
N TRP A 224 -5.33 -7.28 10.52
CA TRP A 224 -6.32 -6.24 10.77
C TRP A 224 -6.20 -5.59 12.15
N MET A 225 -5.77 -6.33 13.18
CA MET A 225 -5.53 -5.76 14.51
C MET A 225 -4.42 -4.71 14.48
N ILE A 226 -3.33 -4.99 13.77
CA ILE A 226 -2.24 -4.04 13.58
C ILE A 226 -2.73 -2.80 12.80
N SER A 227 -3.46 -3.00 11.71
CA SER A 227 -4.01 -1.89 10.90
C SER A 227 -5.04 -1.04 11.68
N ALA A 228 -5.91 -1.67 12.47
CA ALA A 228 -6.88 -1.00 13.32
C ALA A 228 -6.18 -0.17 14.41
N LYS A 229 -5.10 -0.68 15.02
CA LYS A 229 -4.24 0.06 15.96
C LYS A 229 -3.54 1.26 15.33
N MET A 230 -3.39 1.31 14.00
CA MET A 230 -2.92 2.50 13.27
C MET A 230 -4.05 3.50 12.95
N GLY A 231 -5.30 3.18 13.32
CA GLY A 231 -6.47 4.01 13.10
C GLY A 231 -7.22 3.73 11.78
N TYR A 232 -7.04 2.56 11.15
CA TYR A 232 -7.79 2.22 9.93
C TYR A 232 -9.13 1.55 10.24
N GLU A 233 -10.22 2.28 10.02
CA GLU A 233 -11.57 1.87 10.41
C GLU A 233 -12.06 0.61 9.68
N ARG A 234 -11.68 0.40 8.40
CA ARG A 234 -12.13 -0.80 7.68
C ARG A 234 -11.65 -2.09 8.33
N SER A 235 -10.39 -2.14 8.79
CA SER A 235 -9.87 -3.31 9.51
C SER A 235 -10.61 -3.58 10.82
N LEU A 236 -11.04 -2.53 11.53
CA LEU A 236 -11.88 -2.70 12.71
C LEU A 236 -13.24 -3.31 12.34
N ASN A 237 -13.84 -2.86 11.24
CA ASN A 237 -15.11 -3.39 10.75
C ASN A 237 -14.98 -4.85 10.29
N ASP A 238 -13.90 -5.23 9.61
CA ASP A 238 -13.67 -6.62 9.19
C ASP A 238 -13.53 -7.55 10.41
N ILE A 239 -12.82 -7.12 11.47
CA ILE A 239 -12.73 -7.88 12.72
C ILE A 239 -14.10 -8.01 13.40
N LYS A 240 -14.92 -6.95 13.34
CA LYS A 240 -16.29 -6.97 13.85
C LYS A 240 -17.14 -7.99 13.09
N GLU A 241 -17.04 -8.03 11.76
CA GLU A 241 -17.73 -8.99 10.91
C GLU A 241 -17.32 -10.43 11.26
N MET A 242 -16.01 -10.70 11.32
CA MET A 242 -15.50 -12.00 11.75
C MET A 242 -15.95 -12.41 13.16
N PHE A 243 -16.08 -11.45 14.09
CA PHE A 243 -16.60 -11.73 15.42
C PHE A 243 -18.08 -12.14 15.38
N MET A 244 -18.90 -11.48 14.54
CA MET A 244 -20.31 -11.85 14.35
C MET A 244 -20.46 -13.24 13.72
N GLU A 245 -19.52 -13.63 12.87
CA GLU A 245 -19.47 -14.96 12.23
C GLU A 245 -18.85 -16.05 13.11
N GLY A 246 -18.35 -15.69 14.31
CA GLY A 246 -17.74 -16.63 15.25
C GLY A 246 -16.31 -17.05 14.91
N GLN A 247 -15.67 -16.40 13.92
CA GLN A 247 -14.29 -16.67 13.51
C GLN A 247 -13.27 -15.85 14.32
N ALA A 248 -13.66 -14.68 14.83
CA ALA A 248 -12.87 -13.89 15.78
C ALA A 248 -13.45 -13.98 17.20
N THR A 249 -12.58 -13.90 18.20
CA THR A 249 -12.98 -13.93 19.61
C THR A 249 -13.46 -12.55 20.09
N LYS A 250 -14.28 -12.54 21.14
CA LYS A 250 -14.67 -11.31 21.83
C LYS A 250 -13.45 -10.51 22.33
N ALA A 251 -12.40 -11.20 22.75
CA ALA A 251 -11.16 -10.57 23.22
C ALA A 251 -10.44 -9.82 22.10
N GLN A 252 -10.29 -10.45 20.92
CA GLN A 252 -9.69 -9.83 19.73
C GLN A 252 -10.47 -8.59 19.29
N TYR A 253 -11.80 -8.68 19.19
CA TYR A 253 -12.61 -7.52 18.81
C TYR A 253 -12.52 -6.38 19.84
N ALA A 254 -12.56 -6.71 21.14
CA ALA A 254 -12.41 -5.70 22.19
C ALA A 254 -11.02 -5.04 22.19
N GLU A 255 -9.97 -5.78 21.86
CA GLU A 255 -8.63 -5.24 21.71
C GLU A 255 -8.51 -4.33 20.48
N ALA A 256 -9.04 -4.75 19.34
CA ALA A 256 -9.06 -3.94 18.12
C ALA A 256 -9.82 -2.62 18.33
N LEU A 257 -10.97 -2.66 19.02
CA LEU A 257 -11.73 -1.46 19.40
C LEU A 257 -10.92 -0.49 20.27
N ARG A 258 -10.20 -1.00 21.28
CA ARG A 258 -9.37 -0.16 22.15
C ARG A 258 -8.24 0.48 21.36
N GLY A 259 -7.49 -0.32 20.61
CA GLY A 259 -6.36 0.18 19.82
C GLY A 259 -6.77 1.20 18.77
N PHE A 260 -7.90 0.99 18.09
CA PHE A 260 -8.47 1.98 17.19
C PHE A 260 -8.90 3.26 17.92
N GLY A 261 -9.53 3.13 19.09
CA GLY A 261 -9.89 4.26 19.94
C GLY A 261 -8.68 5.11 20.33
N ASP A 262 -7.59 4.48 20.80
CA ASP A 262 -6.34 5.15 21.15
C ASP A 262 -5.77 5.92 19.95
N ALA A 263 -5.72 5.29 18.78
CA ALA A 263 -5.27 5.94 17.54
C ALA A 263 -6.15 7.15 17.16
N VAL A 264 -7.48 7.03 17.30
CA VAL A 264 -8.41 8.14 17.05
C VAL A 264 -8.16 9.30 18.01
N GLU A 265 -7.94 9.03 19.30
CA GLU A 265 -7.59 10.06 20.27
C GLU A 265 -6.28 10.78 19.91
N GLU A 266 -5.24 10.04 19.51
CA GLU A 266 -3.96 10.62 19.06
C GLU A 266 -4.09 11.51 17.81
N MET A 267 -5.09 11.24 16.96
CA MET A 267 -5.39 12.01 15.76
C MET A 267 -6.28 13.23 16.02
N LYS A 268 -6.83 13.42 17.23
CA LYS A 268 -7.73 14.55 17.51
C LYS A 268 -7.02 15.89 17.48
N SER A 269 -7.69 16.89 16.93
CA SER A 269 -7.21 18.28 16.94
C SER A 269 -8.38 19.23 16.89
N HIS A 270 -8.35 20.27 17.73
CA HIS A 270 -9.40 21.31 17.75
C HIS A 270 -9.67 21.87 16.35
N HIS A 271 -8.62 22.19 15.59
CA HIS A 271 -8.79 22.73 14.24
C HIS A 271 -9.35 21.72 13.24
N ARG A 272 -9.10 20.41 13.42
CA ARG A 272 -9.68 19.36 12.56
C ARG A 272 -11.17 19.19 12.85
N GLU A 273 -11.57 19.22 14.13
CA GLU A 273 -12.98 19.19 14.51
C GLU A 273 -13.73 20.43 14.01
N GLU A 274 -13.10 21.61 14.11
CA GLU A 274 -13.64 22.85 13.55
C GLU A 274 -13.79 22.77 12.03
N ALA A 275 -12.77 22.29 11.30
CA ALA A 275 -12.84 22.08 9.86
C ALA A 275 -14.00 21.14 9.47
N LYS A 276 -14.13 20.01 10.17
CA LYS A 276 -15.23 19.07 9.96
C LYS A 276 -16.60 19.71 10.21
N ARG A 277 -16.77 20.51 11.28
CA ARG A 277 -18.03 21.23 11.56
C ARG A 277 -18.40 22.23 10.47
N LEU A 278 -17.41 22.82 9.81
CA LEU A 278 -17.61 23.80 8.74
C LEU A 278 -17.75 23.16 7.35
N GLY A 279 -17.70 21.83 7.24
CA GLY A 279 -17.76 21.11 5.96
C GLY A 279 -16.54 21.39 5.07
N PHE A 280 -15.40 21.66 5.69
CA PHE A 280 -14.14 21.96 5.01
C PHE A 280 -13.47 20.72 4.43
#